data_AF-A0A316HZT8-F1
#
_entry.id   AF-A0A316HZT8-F1
#
_cell.length_a   1.000
_cell.length_b   1.000
_cell.length_c   1.000
_cell.angle_alpha   90.00
_cell.angle_beta   90.00
_cell.angle_gamma   90.00
#
_symmetry.space_group_name_H-M   'P 1'
#
loop_
_entity.id
_entity.type
_entity.pdbx_description
1 polymer ?
#
loop_
_entity_poly.entity_id
_entity_poly.type
_entity_poly.pdbx_seq_one_letter_code
_entity_poly.pdbx_strand_id
1 'polypeptide(L)'
;MKKYLGYGIVAFFFIYVLFEFYTAHGNINSQFIGIVQKVSKKPFSSSQIITVNDKDYDLEYIRWYDDAAIVAVGDSVVKEKGTQMMSLFKKGNK
;
A
#
# COMPACT_ATOMS: atom_id res chain seq x y z
N MET A 1 -44.29 23.14 -6.78
CA MET A 1 -43.75 21.83 -7.23
C MET A 1 -42.40 21.94 -7.95
N LYS A 2 -42.22 22.82 -8.95
CA LYS A 2 -40.95 22.96 -9.71
C LYS A 2 -39.68 23.29 -8.88
N LYS A 3 -39.83 24.00 -7.74
CA LYS A 3 -38.70 24.32 -6.84
C LYS A 3 -38.08 23.07 -6.20
N TYR A 4 -38.88 22.05 -5.89
CA TYR A 4 -38.41 20.80 -5.28
C TYR A 4 -37.61 19.92 -6.25
N LEU A 5 -37.85 20.07 -7.56
CA LEU A 5 -37.10 19.39 -8.62
C LEU A 5 -35.64 19.85 -8.67
N GLY A 6 -35.39 21.15 -8.49
CA GLY A 6 -34.03 21.71 -8.42
C GLY A 6 -33.26 21.21 -7.19
N TYR A 7 -33.90 21.16 -6.02
CA TYR A 7 -33.26 20.62 -4.81
C TYR A 7 -32.91 19.13 -4.94
N GLY A 8 -33.75 18.34 -5.64
CA GLY A 8 -33.46 16.94 -5.92
C GLY A 8 -32.20 16.73 -6.77
N ILE A 9 -32.03 17.54 -7.83
CA ILE A 9 -30.85 17.47 -8.71
C ILE A 9 -29.57 17.83 -7.94
N VAL A 10 -29.62 18.90 -7.14
CA VAL A 10 -28.46 19.33 -6.33
C VAL A 10 -28.11 18.27 -5.27
N ALA A 11 -29.11 17.69 -4.61
CA ALA A 11 -28.89 16.61 -3.65
C ALA A 11 -28.28 15.37 -4.31
N PHE A 12 -28.77 14.99 -5.50
CA PHE A 12 -28.24 13.85 -6.25
C PHE A 12 -26.80 14.08 -6.69
N PHE A 13 -26.47 15.29 -7.15
CA PHE A 13 -25.10 15.67 -7.48
C PHE A 13 -24.16 15.57 -6.27
N PHE A 14 -24.61 16.04 -5.09
CA PHE A 14 -23.84 15.92 -3.85
C PHE A 14 -23.57 14.47 -3.46
N ILE A 15 -24.59 13.61 -3.53
CA ILE A 15 -24.46 12.17 -3.24
C ILE A 15 -23.48 11.51 -4.24
N TYR A 16 -23.57 11.85 -5.52
CA TYR A 16 -22.67 11.33 -6.55
C TYR A 16 -21.22 11.72 -6.28
N VAL A 17 -20.95 13.00 -5.98
CA VAL A 17 -19.59 13.47 -5.65
C VAL A 17 -19.04 12.78 -4.39
N LEU A 18 -19.87 12.63 -3.36
CA LEU A 18 -19.48 11.89 -2.15
C LEU A 18 -19.17 10.43 -2.43
N PHE A 19 -19.95 9.78 -3.30
CA PHE A 19 -19.73 8.40 -3.71
C PHE A 19 -18.43 8.24 -4.49
N GLU A 20 -18.16 9.09 -5.48
CA GLU A 20 -16.90 9.12 -6.23
C GLU A 20 -15.70 9.38 -5.31
N PHE A 21 -15.84 10.27 -4.33
CA PHE A 21 -14.78 10.51 -3.34
C PHE A 21 -14.54 9.27 -2.48
N TYR A 22 -15.61 8.59 -2.04
CA TYR A 22 -15.53 7.35 -1.27
C TYR A 22 -14.88 6.21 -2.06
N THR A 23 -15.26 6.00 -3.32
CA THR A 23 -14.68 4.97 -4.19
C THR A 23 -13.22 5.28 -4.53
N ALA A 24 -12.89 6.55 -4.80
CA ALA A 24 -11.51 6.99 -4.97
C ALA A 24 -10.69 6.71 -3.71
N HIS A 25 -11.20 7.07 -2.52
CA HIS A 25 -10.49 6.85 -1.26
C HIS A 25 -10.32 5.34 -0.94
N GLY A 26 -11.34 4.53 -1.19
CA GLY A 26 -11.25 3.06 -1.05
C GLY A 26 -10.23 2.43 -2.01
N ASN A 27 -10.17 2.91 -3.26
CA ASN A 27 -9.19 2.45 -4.25
C ASN A 27 -7.76 2.96 -3.97
N ILE A 28 -7.62 4.08 -3.25
CA ILE A 28 -6.34 4.61 -2.78
C ILE A 28 -5.80 3.79 -1.60
N ASN A 29 -6.66 3.23 -0.74
CA ASN A 29 -6.27 2.41 0.42
C ASN A 29 -5.99 0.93 0.11
N SER A 30 -5.82 0.57 -1.16
CA SER A 30 -5.38 -0.79 -1.52
C SER A 30 -3.94 -1.03 -1.04
N GLN A 31 -3.81 -1.59 0.16
CA GLN A 31 -2.55 -2.12 0.69
C GLN A 31 -2.07 -3.22 -0.26
N PHE A 32 -0.82 -3.10 -0.70
CA PHE A 32 -0.17 -4.18 -1.45
C PHE A 32 0.38 -5.18 -0.44
N ILE A 33 -0.08 -6.43 -0.52
CA ILE A 33 0.43 -7.54 0.29
C ILE A 33 1.20 -8.46 -0.65
N GLY A 34 2.43 -8.79 -0.30
CA GLY A 34 3.27 -9.66 -1.10
C GLY A 34 4.27 -10.44 -0.27
N ILE A 35 4.84 -11.48 -0.87
CA ILE A 35 5.86 -12.33 -0.25
C ILE A 35 7.20 -12.03 -0.89
N VAL A 36 8.24 -11.89 -0.08
CA VAL A 36 9.62 -11.73 -0.56
C VAL A 36 10.05 -13.00 -1.29
N GLN A 37 10.25 -12.88 -2.60
CA GLN A 37 10.70 -13.98 -3.47
C GLN A 37 12.22 -14.06 -3.51
N LYS A 38 12.91 -12.91 -3.44
CA LYS A 38 14.37 -12.83 -3.52
C LYS A 38 14.87 -11.66 -2.68
N VAL A 39 16.05 -11.82 -2.09
CA VAL A 39 16.81 -10.75 -1.44
C VAL A 39 18.16 -10.64 -2.15
N SER A 40 18.51 -9.46 -2.62
CA SER A 40 19.79 -9.17 -3.27
C SER A 40 20.45 -7.98 -2.61
N LYS A 41 21.76 -7.82 -2.80
CA LYS A 41 22.50 -6.63 -2.33
C LYS A 41 22.78 -5.73 -3.51
N LYS A 42 22.56 -4.43 -3.34
CA LYS A 42 22.92 -3.44 -4.35
C LYS A 42 24.46 -3.32 -4.38
N PRO A 43 25.10 -3.38 -5.55
CA PRO A 43 26.54 -3.20 -5.63
C PRO A 43 26.89 -1.81 -5.08
N PHE A 44 27.89 -1.76 -4.19
CA PHE A 44 28.37 -0.53 -3.53
C PHE A 44 27.41 0.16 -2.54
N SER A 45 26.35 -0.53 -2.07
CA SER A 45 25.49 -0.02 -0.99
C SER A 45 25.25 -1.09 0.08
N SER A 46 25.11 -0.66 1.33
CA SER A 46 24.64 -1.51 2.43
C SER A 46 23.16 -1.87 2.31
N SER A 47 22.42 -1.18 1.44
CA SER A 47 21.01 -1.43 1.18
C SER A 47 20.80 -2.73 0.42
N GLN A 48 19.85 -3.51 0.91
CA GLN A 48 19.34 -4.71 0.26
C GLN A 48 18.20 -4.34 -0.71
N ILE A 49 17.94 -5.19 -1.69
CA ILE A 49 16.81 -5.08 -2.61
C ILE A 49 15.99 -6.36 -2.46
N ILE A 50 14.69 -6.20 -2.25
CA ILE A 50 13.75 -7.32 -2.20
C ILE A 50 12.92 -7.38 -3.47
N THR A 51 12.73 -8.59 -3.99
CA THR A 51 11.80 -8.84 -5.09
C THR A 51 10.49 -9.36 -4.52
N VAL A 52 9.39 -8.67 -4.83
CA VAL A 52 8.03 -9.01 -4.38
C VAL A 52 7.10 -8.88 -5.59
N ASN A 53 6.36 -9.94 -5.92
CA ASN A 53 5.50 -9.99 -7.10
C ASN A 53 6.26 -9.57 -8.39
N ASP A 54 7.46 -10.12 -8.57
CA ASP A 54 8.35 -9.90 -9.73
C ASP A 54 8.78 -8.43 -9.92
N LYS A 55 8.70 -7.62 -8.87
CA LYS A 55 9.17 -6.23 -8.83
C LYS A 55 10.19 -6.04 -7.73
N ASP A 56 11.24 -5.28 -8.03
CA ASP A 56 12.30 -4.96 -7.09
C ASP A 56 11.98 -3.70 -6.29
N TYR A 57 12.21 -3.77 -4.97
CA TYR A 57 11.99 -2.67 -4.03
C TYR A 57 13.24 -2.48 -3.14
N ASP A 58 13.60 -1.22 -2.92
CA ASP A 58 14.73 -0.84 -2.05
C ASP A 58 14.31 -0.92 -0.57
N LEU A 59 15.18 -1.47 0.27
CA LEU A 59 14.92 -1.70 1.70
C LEU A 59 15.01 -0.43 2.55
N GLU A 60 15.55 0.66 2.01
CA GLU A 60 15.65 1.96 2.70
C GLU A 60 14.29 2.46 3.23
N TYR A 61 13.19 2.08 2.58
CA TYR A 61 11.84 2.49 2.95
C TYR A 61 11.05 1.40 3.69
N ILE A 62 11.71 0.43 4.33
CA ILE A 62 11.02 -0.62 5.08
C ILE A 62 11.08 -0.32 6.58
N ARG A 63 9.91 -0.23 7.20
CA ARG A 63 9.72 -0.20 8.64
C ARG A 63 9.71 -1.63 9.17
N TRP A 64 10.64 -1.90 10.07
CA TRP A 64 10.78 -3.19 10.75
C TRP A 64 9.89 -3.22 11.99
N TYR A 65 9.16 -4.32 12.17
CA TYR A 65 8.36 -4.55 13.38
C TYR A 65 9.12 -5.29 14.48
N ASP A 66 10.38 -5.67 14.23
CA ASP A 66 11.20 -6.46 15.15
C ASP A 66 12.69 -6.05 15.01
N ASP A 67 13.50 -6.30 16.04
CA ASP A 67 14.93 -5.91 16.13
C ASP A 67 15.82 -6.66 15.12
N ALA A 68 15.28 -7.71 14.47
CA ALA A 68 15.96 -8.45 13.43
C ALA A 68 15.93 -7.71 12.08
N ALA A 69 16.88 -6.79 11.88
CA ALA A 69 17.11 -6.00 10.65
C ALA A 69 17.50 -6.81 9.39
N ILE A 70 17.24 -8.12 9.33
CA ILE A 70 17.66 -9.01 8.24
C ILE A 70 16.41 -9.51 7.52
N VAL A 71 16.13 -9.11 6.27
CA VAL A 71 15.02 -9.71 5.48
C VAL A 71 15.38 -11.10 5.00
N ALA A 72 14.42 -12.02 5.02
CA ALA A 72 14.54 -13.34 4.42
C ALA A 72 13.49 -13.57 3.32
N VAL A 73 13.82 -14.48 2.39
CA VAL A 73 12.85 -15.00 1.42
C VAL A 73 11.73 -15.72 2.17
N GLY A 74 10.49 -15.42 1.81
CA GLY A 74 9.29 -15.93 2.48
C GLY A 74 8.72 -15.01 3.56
N ASP A 75 9.40 -13.91 3.91
CA ASP A 75 8.81 -12.85 4.73
C ASP A 75 7.66 -12.18 3.96
N SER A 76 6.64 -11.73 4.68
CA SER A 76 5.51 -10.99 4.09
C SER A 76 5.74 -9.49 4.22
N VAL A 77 5.38 -8.74 3.20
CA VAL A 77 5.44 -7.28 3.21
C VAL A 77 4.09 -6.68 2.91
N VAL A 78 3.80 -5.57 3.58
CA VAL A 78 2.63 -4.73 3.32
C VAL A 78 3.11 -3.35 2.94
N LYS A 79 2.83 -2.94 1.70
CA LYS A 79 3.13 -1.59 1.22
C LYS A 79 1.86 -0.75 1.27
N GLU A 80 1.95 0.40 1.93
CA GLU A 80 0.92 1.41 1.85
C GLU A 80 1.02 2.13 0.49
N LYS A 81 -0.12 2.27 -0.19
CA LYS A 81 -0.19 2.95 -1.48
C LYS A 81 -0.15 4.47 -1.26
N GLY A 82 0.65 5.17 -2.06
CA GLY A 82 0.91 6.61 -1.87
C GLY A 82 2.10 6.93 -0.96
N THR A 83 2.65 5.94 -0.24
CA THR A 83 3.90 6.10 0.52
C THR A 83 5.02 5.28 -0.14
N GLN A 84 6.27 5.67 0.10
CA GLN A 84 7.41 4.79 -0.21
C GLN A 84 7.57 3.69 0.84
N MET A 85 6.90 3.84 1.99
CA MET A 85 7.04 2.99 3.16
C MET A 85 6.40 1.61 2.98
N MET A 86 7.11 0.58 3.44
CA MET A 86 6.65 -0.80 3.55
C MET A 86 6.79 -1.29 4.99
N SER A 87 5.86 -2.11 5.44
CA SER A 87 5.97 -2.85 6.70
C SER A 87 6.33 -4.30 6.41
N LEU A 88 7.26 -4.87 7.16
CA LEU A 88 7.70 -6.26 7.00
C LEU A 88 7.25 -7.12 8.18
N PHE A 89 6.69 -8.30 7.86
CA PHE A 89 6.18 -9.30 8.79
C PHE A 89 6.96 -10.61 8.62
N LYS A 90 7.57 -11.07 9.72
CA LYS A 90 8.41 -12.26 9.72
C LYS A 90 7.60 -13.53 9.55
N LYS A 91 8.13 -14.46 8.74
CA LYS A 91 7.60 -15.82 8.64
C LYS A 91 7.71 -16.53 10.00
N GLY A 92 6.63 -16.54 10.77
CA GLY A 92 6.56 -17.18 12.09
C GLY A 92 5.92 -16.33 13.19
N ASN A 93 5.90 -15.00 13.03
CA ASN A 93 5.12 -14.11 13.88
C ASN A 93 3.72 -13.99 13.29
N LYS A 94 2.84 -14.93 13.64
CA LYS A 94 1.39 -14.81 13.47
C LYS A 94 0.81 -14.02 14.64
#